data_AF-A0A3N5JD63-F1
#
_entry.id   AF-A0A3N5JD63-F1
#
_cell.length_a   1.000
_cell.length_b   1.000
_cell.length_c   1.000
_cell.angle_alpha   90.00
_cell.angle_beta   90.00
_cell.angle_gamma   90.00
#
_symmetry.space_group_name_H-M   'P 1'
#
loop_
_entity.id
_entity.type
_entity.pdbx_description
1 polymer ?
#
loop_
_entity_poly.entity_id
_entity_poly.type
_entity_poly.pdbx_seq_one_letter_code
_entity_poly.pdbx_strand_id
1 'polypeptide(L)' 'LQIDAGRKQKLRPGDLLGALTGDAGLPAAQIGKIDIFDTCSFVALDRAALRQALDYLARGKVKGRAVRARVLAGR' A
#
# COMPACT_ATOMS: atom_id res chain seq x y z
N LEU A 1 4.84 -3.22 4.47
CA LEU A 1 4.70 -1.80 4.09
C LEU A 1 3.58 -1.19 4.91
N GLN A 2 3.82 -0.11 5.66
CA GLN A 2 2.78 0.65 6.36
C GLN A 2 2.33 1.83 5.49
N ILE A 3 1.02 2.08 5.44
CA ILE A 3 0.39 3.24 4.81
C ILE A 3 -0.39 4.00 5.88
N ASP A 4 -0.19 5.31 5.99
CA ASP A 4 -0.85 6.19 6.96
C ASP A 4 -2.26 6.59 6.49
N ALA A 5 -3.05 5.59 6.12
CA ALA A 5 -4.48 5.71 5.82
C ALA A 5 -5.18 4.37 6.08
N GLY A 6 -6.42 4.41 6.57
CA GLY A 6 -7.21 3.24 6.95
C GLY A 6 -8.73 3.43 6.79
N ARG A 7 -9.52 2.75 7.63
CA ARG A 7 -11.00 2.74 7.57
C ARG A 7 -11.61 4.14 7.66
N LYS A 8 -11.05 5.04 8.45
CA LYS A 8 -11.55 6.43 8.57
C LYS A 8 -11.45 7.20 7.25
N GLN A 9 -10.49 6.86 6.40
CA GLN A 9 -10.35 7.40 5.04
C GLN A 9 -11.19 6.63 4.01
N LYS A 10 -12.07 5.73 4.47
CA LYS A 10 -12.89 4.83 3.66
C LYS A 10 -12.07 3.90 2.77
N LEU A 11 -10.86 3.53 3.21
CA LEU A 11 -10.07 2.52 2.51
C LEU A 11 -10.61 1.12 2.75
N ARG A 12 -10.46 0.28 1.72
CA ARG A 12 -10.73 -1.15 1.70
C ARG A 12 -9.49 -1.87 1.18
N PRO A 13 -9.31 -3.18 1.48
CA PRO A 13 -8.20 -3.96 0.93
C PRO A 13 -8.14 -3.88 -0.60
N GLY A 14 -9.30 -3.90 -1.28
CA GLY A 14 -9.39 -3.75 -2.73
C GLY A 14 -8.91 -2.39 -3.27
N ASP A 15 -9.07 -1.29 -2.51
CA ASP A 15 -8.53 0.02 -2.92
C ASP A 15 -7.00 0.00 -2.95
N LEU A 16 -6.37 -0.66 -1.96
CA LEU A 16 -4.91 -0.79 -1.88
C LEU A 16 -4.38 -1.77 -2.92
N LEU A 17 -5.05 -2.92 -3.09
CA LEU A 17 -4.68 -3.89 -4.10
C LEU A 17 -4.74 -3.25 -5.49
N GLY A 18 -5.83 -2.58 -5.84
CA GLY A 18 -6.00 -1.93 -7.13
C GLY A 18 -5.00 -0.81 -7.39
N ALA A 19 -4.67 0.01 -6.39
CA ALA A 19 -3.65 1.04 -6.54
C ALA A 19 -2.24 0.45 -6.79
N LEU A 20 -1.91 -0.66 -6.12
CA LEU A 20 -0.61 -1.31 -6.26
C LEU A 20 -0.50 -2.14 -7.53
N THR A 21 -1.55 -2.85 -7.95
CA THR A 21 -1.51 -3.67 -9.18
C THR A 21 -1.78 -2.87 -10.44
N GLY A 22 -2.69 -1.89 -10.37
CA GLY A 22 -3.04 -1.01 -11.47
C GLY A 22 -1.99 0.07 -11.68
N ASP A 23 -2.06 1.12 -10.86
CA ASP A 23 -1.23 2.31 -11.08
C ASP A 23 0.26 2.07 -10.80
N ALA A 24 0.60 1.28 -9.77
CA ALA A 24 1.99 0.95 -9.48
C ALA A 24 2.53 -0.20 -10.35
N GLY A 25 1.68 -0.92 -11.09
CA GLY A 25 2.08 -2.01 -11.98
C GLY A 25 2.71 -3.21 -11.28
N LEU A 26 2.44 -3.42 -9.99
CA LEU A 26 2.98 -4.57 -9.26
C LEU A 26 2.21 -5.85 -9.58
N PRO A 27 2.90 -6.98 -9.82
CA PRO A 27 2.24 -8.27 -9.94
C PRO A 27 1.49 -8.61 -8.65
N ALA A 28 0.25 -9.08 -8.76
CA ALA A 28 -0.55 -9.50 -7.60
C ALA A 28 0.15 -10.59 -6.77
N ALA A 29 0.97 -11.43 -7.40
CA ALA A 29 1.76 -12.47 -6.73
C ALA A 29 2.79 -11.90 -5.73
N GLN A 30 3.23 -10.65 -5.91
CA GLN A 30 4.18 -10.00 -5.00
C GLN A 30 3.48 -9.27 -3.84
N ILE A 31 2.14 -9.30 -3.82
CA ILE A 31 1.30 -8.67 -2.81
C ILE A 31 0.67 -9.76 -1.95
N GLY A 32 1.05 -9.79 -0.68
CA GLY A 32 0.51 -10.70 0.30
C GLY A 32 -0.68 -10.11 1.05
N LYS A 33 -0.77 -10.46 2.34
CA LYS A 33 -1.84 -10.04 3.23
C LYS A 33 -1.96 -8.51 3.30
N ILE A 34 -3.20 -8.02 3.22
CA ILE A 34 -3.57 -6.61 3.41
C ILE A 34 -4.43 -6.50 4.66
N ASP A 35 -3.90 -5.84 5.68
CA ASP A 35 -4.62 -5.54 6.92
C ASP A 35 -4.95 -4.05 6.98
N ILE A 36 -6.22 -3.71 7.14
CA ILE A 36 -6.69 -2.32 7.29
C ILE A 36 -7.02 -2.06 8.76
N PHE A 37 -6.48 -0.98 9.31
CA PHE A 37 -6.83 -0.45 10.63
C PHE A 37 -7.58 0.88 10.49
N ASP A 38 -7.91 1.54 11.60
CA ASP A 38 -8.72 2.76 11.55
C ASP A 38 -8.00 3.93 10.89
N THR A 39 -6.70 4.08 11.17
CA THR A 39 -5.86 5.20 10.75
C THR A 39 -4.70 4.81 9.85
N CYS A 40 -4.36 3.52 9.80
CA CYS A 40 -3.28 2.99 8.97
C CYS A 40 -3.66 1.67 8.32
N SER A 41 -2.83 1.22 7.39
CA SER A 41 -2.96 -0.07 6.73
C SER A 41 -1.58 -0.72 6.57
N PHE A 42 -1.55 -2.04 6.54
CA PHE A 42 -0.33 -2.80 6.32
C PHE A 42 -0.51 -3.75 5.14
N VAL A 43 0.49 -3.74 4.27
CA VAL A 43 0.56 -4.61 3.09
C VAL A 43 1.85 -5.41 3.17
N ALA A 44 1.74 -6.73 3.16
CA ALA A 44 2.87 -7.62 2.97
C ALA A 44 3.29 -7.56 1.50
N LEU A 45 4.57 -7.31 1.24
CA LEU A 45 5.14 -7.22 -0.10
C LEU A 45 6.46 -7.97 -0.14
N ASP A 46 6.78 -8.53 -1.30
CA ASP A 46 8.11 -9.05 -1.57
C ASP A 46 9.16 -7.93 -1.53
N ARG A 47 10.40 -8.29 -1.16
CA ARG A 47 11.49 -7.32 -1.08
C ARG A 47 11.76 -6.62 -2.41
N ALA A 48 11.61 -7.33 -3.53
CA ALA A 48 11.76 -6.77 -4.87
C ALA A 48 10.68 -5.73 -5.20
N ALA A 49 9.46 -5.91 -4.68
CA ALA A 49 8.32 -5.01 -4.89
C ALA A 49 8.36 -3.74 -4.05
N LEU A 50 9.05 -3.76 -2.90
CA LEU A 50 9.06 -2.65 -1.93
C LEU A 50 9.49 -1.32 -2.55
N ARG A 51 10.55 -1.33 -3.37
CA ARG A 51 11.09 -0.11 -3.99
C ARG A 51 10.04 0.55 -4.88
N GLN A 52 9.45 -0.23 -5.77
CA GLN A 52 8.42 0.24 -6.71
C GLN A 52 7.15 0.69 -5.99
N ALA A 53 6.71 -0.04 -4.95
CA ALA A 53 5.56 0.36 -4.14
C ALA A 53 5.77 1.69 -3.41
N LEU A 54 6.93 1.90 -2.78
CA LEU A 54 7.28 3.15 -2.10
C LEU A 54 7.36 4.31 -3.08
N ASP A 55 8.03 4.07 -4.21
CA ASP A 55 8.17 5.04 -5.28
C ASP A 55 6.81 5.45 -5.83
N TYR A 56 5.87 4.53 -6.01
CA TYR A 56 4.50 4.88 -6.39
C TYR A 56 3.81 5.67 -5.27
N LEU A 57 3.82 5.20 -4.03
CA LEU A 57 3.08 5.86 -2.94
C LEU A 57 3.62 7.26 -2.59
N ALA A 58 4.88 7.56 -2.92
CA ALA A 58 5.47 8.88 -2.75
C ALA A 58 4.91 9.94 -3.72
N ARG A 59 4.39 9.54 -4.89
CA ARG A 59 3.97 10.45 -5.99
C ARG A 59 2.55 10.19 -6.49
N GLY A 60 2.05 8.98 -6.32
CA GLY A 60 0.75 8.49 -6.70
C GLY A 60 -0.33 8.78 -5.67
N LYS A 61 -1.52 8.23 -5.92
CA LYS A 61 -2.70 8.47 -5.11
C LYS A 61 -3.45 7.16 -4.88
N VAL A 62 -3.74 6.85 -3.63
CA VAL A 62 -4.65 5.77 -3.29
C VAL A 62 -6.05 6.36 -3.14
N LYS A 63 -7.02 5.86 -3.92
CA LYS A 63 -8.41 6.36 -3.88
C LYS A 63 -8.50 7.88 -4.11
N GLY A 64 -7.68 8.40 -5.02
CA GLY A 64 -7.61 9.83 -5.35
C GLY A 64 -6.93 10.72 -4.30
N ARG A 65 -6.29 10.17 -3.27
CA ARG A 65 -5.61 10.92 -2.20
C ARG A 65 -4.14 10.55 -2.09
N ALA A 66 -3.30 11.55 -1.82
CA ALA A 66 -1.92 11.30 -1.45
C ALA A 66 -1.88 10.63 -0.07
N VAL A 67 -1.05 9.60 0.07
CA VAL A 67 -0.87 8.85 1.32
C VAL A 67 0.62 8.74 1.62
N ARG A 68 0.97 8.75 2.90
CA ARG A 68 2.35 8.49 3.31
C ARG A 68 2.53 7.00 3.52
N ALA A 69 3.67 6.47 3.10
CA ALA A 69 4.02 5.08 3.29
C ALA A 69 5.45 4.94 3.81
N ARG A 70 5.68 3.91 4.63
CA ARG A 70 6.99 3.60 5.18
C ARG A 70 7.22 2.11 5.27
N VAL A 71 8.47 1.69 5.10
CA VAL A 71 8.88 0.32 5.38
C VAL A 71 8.94 0.16 6.89
N LEU A 72 8.26 -0.85 7.40
CA LEU A 72 8.51 -1.34 8.74
C LEU A 72 9.58 -2.41 8.63
N ALA A 73 10.79 -2.09 9.09
CA ALA A 73 11.79 -3.12 9.34
C ALA A 73 11.33 -3.88 10.58
N GLY A 74 10.84 -5.10 10.39
CA GLY A 74 10.87 -6.08 11.49
C GLY A 74 12.34 -6.27 11.84
N ARG A 75 12.71 -5.95 13.09
CA ARG A 75 14.01 -6.36 13.63
C ARG A 75 14.06 -7.88 13.69
#